data_AF-A0AAE1NL23-F1
#
_entry.id   AF-A0AAE1NL23-F1
#
_cell.length_a   1.000
_cell.length_b   1.000
_cell.length_c   1.000
_cell.angle_alpha   90.00
_cell.angle_beta   90.00
_cell.angle_gamma   90.00
#
_symmetry.space_group_name_H-M   'P 1'
#
loop_
_entity.id
_entity.type
_entity.pdbx_description
1 polymer ?
#
loop_
_entity_poly.entity_id
_entity_poly.type
_entity_poly.pdbx_seq_one_letter_code
_entity_poly.pdbx_strand_id
1 'polypeptide(L)'
;MGQQCVSVSSVRELKKMFGNEESVILTQDGSTIVCWHPQPIIPYQCTMPLPDAPPESDTILKVQDKEDKMKQLFNKKQHPFFINKALRELTYTTKHIWFPKPDKRYFKKGVRKSREYL
;
A
#
# COMPACT_ATOMS: atom_id res chain seq x y z
N MET A 1 -2.73 -17.25 -12.46
CA MET A 1 -4.00 -17.67 -11.83
C MET A 1 -4.99 -16.53 -12.03
N GLY A 2 -6.08 -16.82 -12.74
CA GLY A 2 -6.91 -15.82 -13.42
C GLY A 2 -7.63 -14.86 -12.47
N GLN A 3 -7.67 -13.59 -12.84
CA GLN A 3 -8.60 -12.64 -12.26
C GLN A 3 -9.99 -12.98 -12.81
N GLN A 4 -10.86 -13.46 -11.95
CA GLN A 4 -12.25 -13.72 -12.28
C GLN A 4 -12.98 -12.38 -12.29
N CYS A 5 -13.33 -11.88 -13.48
CA CYS A 5 -14.17 -10.70 -13.62
C CYS A 5 -15.59 -11.06 -13.17
N VAL A 6 -16.02 -10.56 -12.01
CA VAL A 6 -17.40 -10.71 -11.53
C VAL A 6 -18.24 -9.63 -12.22
N SER A 7 -19.08 -10.04 -13.17
CA SER A 7 -20.10 -9.15 -13.74
C SER A 7 -21.16 -8.90 -12.68
N VAL A 8 -21.29 -7.67 -12.20
CA VAL A 8 -22.31 -7.31 -11.22
C VAL A 8 -23.55 -6.80 -11.96
N SER A 9 -24.65 -7.53 -11.83
CA SER A 9 -25.89 -7.32 -12.59
C SER A 9 -26.94 -6.49 -11.84
N SER A 10 -26.70 -6.19 -10.56
CA SER A 10 -27.68 -5.50 -9.71
C SER A 10 -27.05 -4.64 -8.61
N VAL A 11 -27.68 -3.51 -8.30
CA VAL A 11 -27.36 -2.67 -7.13
C VAL A 11 -27.47 -3.46 -5.82
N ARG A 12 -28.33 -4.49 -5.77
CA ARG A 12 -28.48 -5.39 -4.62
C ARG A 12 -27.29 -6.37 -4.49
N GLU A 13 -26.63 -6.73 -5.59
CA GLU A 13 -25.40 -7.53 -5.55
C GLU A 13 -24.22 -6.72 -5.01
N LEU A 14 -24.12 -5.42 -5.34
CA LEU A 14 -23.11 -4.52 -4.76
C LEU A 14 -23.26 -4.41 -3.23
N LYS A 15 -24.50 -4.31 -2.72
CA LYS A 15 -24.80 -4.29 -1.28
C LYS A 15 -24.28 -5.52 -0.54
N LYS A 16 -24.35 -6.70 -1.17
CA LYS A 16 -23.88 -7.97 -0.59
C LYS A 16 -22.34 -8.08 -0.57
N MET A 17 -21.64 -7.43 -1.49
CA MET A 17 -20.19 -7.55 -1.62
C MET A 17 -19.41 -6.54 -0.77
N PHE A 18 -19.90 -5.29 -0.66
CA PHE A 18 -19.18 -4.22 0.02
C PHE A 18 -19.73 -3.90 1.42
N GLY A 19 -20.88 -4.47 1.80
CA GLY A 19 -21.52 -4.21 3.10
C GLY A 19 -22.10 -2.79 3.22
N ASN A 20 -22.09 -2.01 2.14
CA ASN A 20 -22.58 -0.64 2.14
C ASN A 20 -24.11 -0.61 2.08
N GLU A 21 -24.74 -0.06 3.11
CA GLU A 21 -26.19 0.19 3.15
C GLU A 21 -26.51 1.58 2.57
N GLU A 22 -26.20 1.76 1.29
CA GLU A 22 -26.49 3.00 0.58
C GLU A 22 -27.95 3.02 0.12
N SER A 23 -28.62 4.15 0.29
CA SER A 23 -29.96 4.37 -0.25
C SER A 23 -30.12 5.78 -0.81
N VAL A 24 -30.68 5.87 -2.02
CA VAL A 24 -31.05 7.14 -2.65
C VAL A 24 -32.57 7.23 -2.64
N ILE A 25 -33.10 8.29 -2.05
CA ILE A 25 -34.53 8.49 -1.84
C ILE A 25 -34.92 9.82 -2.48
N LEU A 26 -36.10 9.85 -3.08
CA LEU A 26 -36.72 11.10 -3.55
C LEU A 26 -37.63 11.64 -2.47
N THR A 27 -37.63 12.96 -2.29
CA THR A 27 -38.62 13.63 -1.42
C THR A 27 -40.02 13.43 -2.00
N GLN A 28 -41.07 13.47 -1.19
CA GLN A 28 -42.47 13.27 -1.66
C GLN A 28 -42.85 14.20 -2.82
N ASP A 29 -42.29 15.42 -2.83
CA ASP A 29 -42.50 16.42 -3.87
C ASP A 29 -41.66 16.19 -5.15
N GLY A 30 -40.77 15.19 -5.15
CA GLY A 30 -39.87 14.86 -6.27
C GLY A 30 -38.78 15.91 -6.55
N SER A 31 -38.74 17.00 -5.79
CA SER A 31 -37.86 18.16 -6.03
C SER A 31 -36.40 17.94 -5.60
N THR A 32 -36.17 17.07 -4.62
CA THR A 32 -34.85 16.84 -4.01
C THR A 32 -34.54 15.36 -3.92
N ILE A 33 -33.31 15.01 -4.31
CA ILE A 33 -32.73 13.67 -4.18
C ILE A 33 -31.88 13.64 -2.90
N VAL A 34 -32.22 12.73 -1.99
CA VAL A 34 -31.52 12.52 -0.72
C VAL A 34 -30.70 11.24 -0.80
N CYS A 35 -29.41 11.32 -0.49
CA CYS A 35 -28.50 10.17 -0.48
C CYS A 35 -28.07 9.84 0.95
N TRP A 36 -28.35 8.62 1.39
CA TRP A 36 -27.86 8.06 2.65
C TRP A 36 -26.67 7.16 2.39
N HIS A 37 -25.50 7.51 2.92
CA HIS A 37 -24.24 6.79 2.73
C HIS A 37 -23.51 6.58 4.08
N PRO A 38 -23.96 5.63 4.91
CA PRO A 38 -23.26 5.35 6.16
C PRO A 38 -21.88 4.74 5.88
N GLN A 39 -20.92 4.98 6.77
CA GLN A 39 -19.61 4.36 6.67
C GLN A 39 -19.73 2.85 6.97
N PRO A 40 -19.24 1.96 6.07
CA PRO A 40 -19.28 0.52 6.32
C PRO A 40 -18.32 0.13 7.44
N ILE A 41 -18.73 -0.84 8.25
CA ILE A 41 -17.90 -1.42 9.31
C ILE A 41 -17.42 -2.79 8.83
N ILE A 42 -16.11 -3.03 8.94
CA ILE A 42 -15.54 -4.34 8.63
C ILE A 42 -15.83 -5.29 9.79
N PRO A 43 -16.54 -6.42 9.57
CA PRO A 43 -16.87 -7.33 10.65
C PRO A 43 -15.62 -8.03 11.18
N TYR A 44 -15.61 -8.36 12.47
CA TYR A 44 -14.44 -8.95 13.14
C TYR A 44 -14.00 -10.28 12.50
N GLN A 45 -14.93 -11.08 11.99
CA GLN A 45 -14.60 -12.35 11.32
C GLN A 45 -13.76 -12.16 10.04
N CYS A 46 -13.78 -10.97 9.43
CA CYS A 46 -12.96 -10.65 8.26
C CYS A 46 -11.57 -10.08 8.63
N THR A 47 -11.24 -10.05 9.92
CA THR A 47 -9.92 -9.61 10.40
C THR A 47 -9.07 -10.81 10.80
N MET A 48 -7.76 -10.70 10.59
CA MET A 48 -6.79 -11.67 11.08
C MET A 48 -6.15 -11.13 12.36
N PRO A 49 -5.84 -11.99 13.34
CA PRO A 49 -5.06 -11.55 14.49
C PRO A 49 -3.69 -11.04 14.03
N LEU A 50 -3.18 -10.05 14.76
CA LEU A 50 -1.81 -9.60 14.54
C LEU A 50 -0.84 -10.76 14.83
N PRO A 51 0.21 -10.95 14.02
CA PRO A 51 1.21 -11.96 14.31
C PRO A 51 1.92 -11.63 15.63
N ASP A 52 2.33 -12.67 16.36
CA ASP A 52 3.11 -12.51 17.58
C ASP A 52 4.38 -11.71 17.30
N ALA A 53 4.75 -10.85 18.24
CA ALA A 53 5.99 -10.10 18.15
C ALA A 53 7.18 -11.07 18.04
N PRO A 54 8.18 -10.77 17.18
CA PRO A 54 9.39 -11.58 17.14
C PRO A 54 10.03 -11.64 18.54
N PRO A 55 10.69 -12.74 18.90
CA PRO A 55 11.33 -12.87 20.20
C PRO A 55 12.28 -11.69 20.41
N GLU A 56 12.11 -10.99 21.54
CA GLU A 56 13.06 -9.94 21.90
C GLU A 56 14.41 -10.57 22.20
N SER A 57 15.50 -9.99 21.72
CA SER A 57 16.84 -10.46 22.03
C SER A 57 17.09 -10.38 23.55
N ASP A 58 17.57 -11.47 24.16
CA ASP A 58 17.90 -11.55 25.60
C ASP A 58 19.05 -10.61 26.05
N THR A 59 19.62 -9.82 25.14
CA THR A 59 20.72 -8.89 25.44
C THR A 59 20.23 -7.48 25.69
N ILE A 60 20.74 -6.87 26.76
CA ILE A 60 20.40 -5.50 27.22
C ILE A 60 20.49 -4.46 26.10
N LEU A 61 21.40 -4.65 25.13
CA LEU A 61 21.70 -3.66 24.10
C LEU A 61 20.98 -3.88 22.74
N LYS A 62 20.19 -4.95 22.54
CA LYS A 62 19.45 -5.22 21.27
C LYS A 62 20.28 -4.98 19.98
N VAL A 63 21.60 -5.27 20.00
CA VAL A 63 22.54 -4.94 18.90
C VAL A 63 22.55 -6.03 17.81
N GLN A 64 22.25 -7.26 18.19
CA GLN A 64 22.48 -8.45 17.35
C GLN A 64 21.65 -8.45 16.05
N ASP A 65 20.38 -8.03 16.10
CA ASP A 65 19.48 -8.15 14.93
C ASP A 65 19.75 -7.14 13.81
N LYS A 66 20.29 -5.97 14.16
CA LYS A 66 20.45 -4.86 13.22
C LYS A 66 21.75 -4.98 12.42
N GLU A 67 22.76 -5.58 13.00
CA GLU A 67 24.10 -5.55 12.43
C GLU A 67 24.26 -6.60 11.33
N ASP A 68 23.85 -7.84 11.54
CA ASP A 68 24.24 -8.91 10.62
C ASP A 68 23.54 -8.84 9.26
N LYS A 69 22.21 -8.64 9.26
CA LYS A 69 21.44 -8.58 8.00
C LYS A 69 21.74 -7.30 7.20
N MET A 70 21.83 -6.15 7.87
CA MET A 70 22.09 -4.87 7.18
C MET A 70 23.53 -4.74 6.72
N LYS A 71 24.53 -5.18 7.53
CA LYS A 71 25.94 -5.12 7.12
C LYS A 71 26.23 -6.04 5.94
N GLN A 72 25.56 -7.19 5.84
CA GLN A 72 25.70 -8.10 4.69
C GLN A 72 25.11 -7.52 3.40
N LEU A 73 23.94 -6.85 3.48
CA LEU A 73 23.26 -6.29 2.31
C LEU A 73 23.91 -5.00 1.78
N PHE A 74 24.49 -4.18 2.66
CA PHE A 74 25.04 -2.85 2.31
C PHE A 74 26.55 -2.74 2.48
N ASN A 75 27.27 -3.88 2.44
CA ASN A 75 28.72 -3.84 2.51
C ASN A 75 29.26 -3.08 1.28
N LYS A 76 29.90 -1.93 1.51
CA LYS A 76 30.38 -0.99 0.46
C LYS A 76 31.35 -1.62 -0.55
N LYS A 77 31.86 -2.81 -0.26
CA LYS A 77 32.76 -3.59 -1.12
C LYS A 77 32.03 -4.41 -2.20
N GLN A 78 30.70 -4.56 -2.13
CA GLN A 78 29.96 -5.33 -3.13
C GLN A 78 29.79 -4.53 -4.43
N HIS A 79 29.98 -5.22 -5.56
CA HIS A 79 29.78 -4.64 -6.88
C HIS A 79 28.31 -4.21 -7.07
N PRO A 80 28.03 -3.03 -7.65
CA PRO A 80 26.68 -2.46 -7.75
C PRO A 80 25.65 -3.37 -8.42
N PHE A 81 26.09 -4.30 -9.27
CA PHE A 81 25.22 -5.33 -9.86
C PHE A 81 24.50 -6.19 -8.80
N PHE A 82 25.21 -6.62 -7.74
CA PHE A 82 24.62 -7.50 -6.72
C PHE A 82 23.60 -6.75 -5.87
N ILE A 83 23.92 -5.50 -5.51
CA ILE A 83 23.01 -4.60 -4.80
C ILE A 83 21.75 -4.37 -5.63
N ASN A 84 21.90 -4.04 -6.92
CA ASN A 84 20.77 -3.83 -7.82
C ASN A 84 19.91 -5.09 -8.00
N LYS A 85 20.53 -6.28 -8.02
CA LYS A 85 19.82 -7.55 -8.08
C LYS A 85 18.97 -7.77 -6.82
N ALA A 86 19.54 -7.57 -5.64
CA ALA A 86 18.83 -7.70 -4.37
C ALA A 86 17.68 -6.68 -4.26
N LEU A 87 17.92 -5.42 -4.65
CA LEU A 87 16.90 -4.38 -4.69
C LEU A 87 15.74 -4.74 -5.62
N ARG A 88 16.07 -5.29 -6.80
CA ARG A 88 15.07 -5.72 -7.79
C ARG A 88 14.20 -6.85 -7.27
N GLU A 89 14.80 -7.84 -6.60
CA GLU A 89 14.09 -8.98 -6.01
C GLU A 89 13.21 -8.56 -4.83
N LEU A 90 13.67 -7.63 -3.99
CA LEU A 90 12.92 -7.12 -2.85
C LEU A 90 11.71 -6.25 -3.26
N THR A 91 11.85 -5.47 -4.33
CA THR A 91 10.81 -4.52 -4.78
C THR A 91 9.99 -5.00 -5.97
N TYR A 92 10.31 -6.17 -6.53
CA TYR A 92 9.70 -6.71 -7.76
C TYR A 92 9.73 -5.72 -8.94
N THR A 93 10.81 -4.95 -9.06
CA THR A 93 10.98 -3.94 -10.11
C THR A 93 11.80 -4.45 -11.30
N THR A 94 12.03 -3.60 -12.31
CA THR A 94 12.93 -3.93 -13.44
C THR A 94 14.35 -3.42 -13.18
N LYS A 95 15.34 -4.00 -13.87
CA LYS A 95 16.77 -3.67 -13.65
C LYS A 95 17.13 -2.21 -13.98
N HIS A 96 16.41 -1.55 -14.89
CA HIS A 96 16.78 -0.24 -15.46
C HIS A 96 16.54 0.94 -14.52
N ILE A 97 15.72 0.76 -13.48
CA ILE A 97 15.41 1.82 -12.51
C ILE A 97 16.62 2.07 -11.58
N TRP A 98 17.40 1.02 -11.32
CA TRP A 98 18.50 1.02 -10.35
C TRP A 98 19.86 1.39 -10.94
N PHE A 99 19.94 1.66 -12.24
CA PHE A 99 21.15 2.22 -12.85
C PHE A 99 21.08 3.74 -12.85
N PRO A 100 22.21 4.43 -12.59
CA PRO A 100 22.22 5.89 -12.56
C PRO A 100 21.84 6.45 -13.93
N LYS A 101 20.85 7.34 -13.95
CA LYS A 101 20.44 8.06 -15.15
C LYS A 101 21.19 9.39 -15.24
N PRO A 102 21.65 9.81 -16.44
CA PRO A 102 22.27 11.11 -16.66
C PRO A 102 21.27 12.29 -16.51
N ASP A 103 19.96 11.99 -16.55
CA ASP A 103 18.85 12.96 -16.68
C ASP A 103 18.55 13.83 -15.45
N LYS A 104 19.43 13.84 -14.44
CA LYS A 104 19.31 14.75 -13.30
C LYS A 104 19.40 16.24 -13.71
N ARG A 105 19.77 16.55 -14.96
CA ARG A 105 19.82 17.91 -15.51
C ARG A 105 18.44 18.57 -15.63
N TYR A 106 17.36 17.82 -15.85
CA TYR A 106 16.01 18.36 -16.02
C TYR A 106 15.09 18.20 -14.80
N PHE A 107 15.65 17.75 -13.67
CA PHE A 107 14.88 17.60 -12.43
C PHE A 107 14.50 18.97 -11.88
N LYS A 108 13.21 19.32 -11.97
CA LYS A 108 12.67 20.57 -11.43
C LYS A 108 12.77 20.54 -9.90
N LYS A 109 13.68 21.34 -9.34
CA LYS A 109 13.76 21.58 -7.89
C LYS A 109 12.71 22.62 -7.49
N GLY A 110 12.10 22.48 -6.31
CA GLY A 110 11.12 23.45 -5.81
C GLY A 110 9.75 23.38 -6.48
N VAL A 111 9.34 22.22 -7.00
CA VAL A 111 7.95 22.01 -7.42
C VAL A 111 7.05 22.26 -6.22
N ARG A 112 6.09 23.19 -6.36
CA ARG A 112 5.10 23.46 -5.33
C ARG A 112 4.33 22.19 -5.02
N LYS A 113 4.27 21.82 -3.74
CA LYS A 113 3.49 20.65 -3.30
C LYS A 113 2.01 21.01 -3.42
N SER A 114 1.20 20.13 -3.98
CA SER A 114 -0.25 20.30 -3.96
C SER A 114 -0.74 20.18 -2.52
N ARG A 115 -1.61 21.12 -2.08
CA ARG A 115 -2.09 21.34 -0.69
C ARG A 115 -1.00 21.84 0.27
N GLU A 116 -0.63 23.11 0.12
CA GLU A 116 0.38 23.75 0.97
C GLU A 116 -0.18 24.24 2.34
N TYR A 117 -1.51 24.28 2.50
CA TYR A 117 -2.21 24.91 3.64
C TYR A 117 -3.41 24.08 4.19
N LEU A 118 -3.39 22.76 3.99
CA LEU A 118 -4.30 21.82 4.67
C LEU A 118 -3.51 21.03 5.72
#